data_AF-S4P214-F1
#
_entry.id   AF-S4P214-F1
#
_cell.length_a   1.000
_cell.length_b   1.000
_cell.length_c   1.000
_cell.angle_alpha   90.00
_cell.angle_beta   90.00
_cell.angle_gamma   90.00
#
_symmetry.space_group_name_H-M   'P 1'
#
loop_
_entity.id
_entity.type
_entity.pdbx_description
1 polymer ?
#
loop_
_entity_poly.entity_id
_entity_poly.type
_entity_poly.pdbx_seq_one_letter_code
_entity_poly.pdbx_strand_id
1 'polypeptide(L)'
;MFGVKIEQNEKALVLEVPGLAEKRPSLLRGDRVFIRPQENTTVVFESVIKELNDSHVQLSNLDHLFYENYYSGDALYDVRFLMSRVPLERMHEAVNSVFRSKQDCRIFPAPTAKKMYLKPITEF
;
A
#
# COMPACT_ATOMS: atom_id res chain seq x y z
N MET A 1 1.07 0.79 13.00
CA MET A 1 2.12 1.58 13.67
C MET A 1 1.49 2.24 14.88
N PHE A 2 2.24 2.38 15.97
CA PHE A 2 1.73 2.93 17.22
C PHE A 2 2.58 4.12 17.62
N GLY A 3 1.95 5.16 18.15
CA GLY A 3 2.63 6.35 18.67
C GLY A 3 3.53 7.05 17.67
N VAL A 4 3.04 7.26 16.45
CA VAL A 4 3.77 7.98 15.39
C VAL A 4 3.33 9.44 15.34
N LYS A 5 4.27 10.33 14.99
CA LYS A 5 3.95 11.73 14.69
C LYS A 5 3.44 11.85 13.25
N ILE A 6 2.54 12.81 13.03
CA ILE A 6 2.09 13.20 11.70
C ILE A 6 2.53 14.65 11.52
N GLU A 7 3.30 14.91 10.47
CA GLU A 7 3.81 16.24 10.18
C GLU A 7 2.87 16.95 9.21
N GLN A 8 2.75 18.27 9.35
CA GLN A 8 2.06 19.10 8.37
C GLN A 8 3.10 19.83 7.51
N ASN A 9 3.19 19.45 6.25
CA ASN A 9 3.98 20.14 5.25
C ASN A 9 3.05 20.95 4.34
N GLU A 10 3.21 22.27 4.38
CA GLU A 10 2.34 23.25 3.71
C GLU A 10 0.85 23.07 4.05
N LYS A 11 0.11 22.33 3.20
CA LYS A 11 -1.33 22.05 3.31
C LYS A 11 -1.64 20.55 3.34
N ALA A 12 -0.63 19.72 3.55
CA ALA A 12 -0.76 18.28 3.53
C ALA A 12 -0.23 17.65 4.81
N LEU A 13 -0.94 16.63 5.29
CA LEU A 13 -0.47 15.79 6.36
C LEU A 13 0.41 14.68 5.77
N VAL A 14 1.60 14.54 6.35
CA VAL A 14 2.64 13.63 5.90
C VAL A 14 2.99 12.71 7.05
N LEU A 15 3.07 11.41 6.75
CA LEU A 15 3.43 10.38 7.69
C LEU A 15 4.67 9.65 7.19
N GLU A 16 5.71 9.59 8.01
CA GLU A 16 6.87 8.74 7.74
C GLU A 16 6.50 7.26 7.93
N VAL A 17 6.87 6.43 6.97
CA VAL A 17 6.65 4.99 6.98
C VAL A 17 7.98 4.29 6.71
N PRO A 18 8.60 3.67 7.73
CA PRO A 18 9.87 2.98 7.56
C PRO A 18 9.72 1.79 6.60
N GLY A 19 10.70 1.60 5.72
CA GLY A 19 10.73 0.51 4.73
C GLY A 19 9.87 0.74 3.47
N LEU A 20 9.22 1.90 3.34
CA LEU A 20 8.38 2.21 2.18
C LEU A 20 9.14 2.15 0.85
N ALA A 21 10.39 2.64 0.81
CA ALA A 21 11.27 2.60 -0.36
C ALA A 21 11.52 1.17 -0.87
N GLU A 22 11.50 0.19 0.03
CA GLU A 22 11.67 -1.22 -0.28
C GLU A 22 10.36 -1.90 -0.72
N LYS A 23 9.27 -1.12 -0.85
CA LYS A 23 7.89 -1.60 -1.01
C LYS A 23 7.43 -2.49 0.15
N ARG A 24 7.91 -2.22 1.38
CA ARG A 24 7.51 -2.94 2.60
C ARG A 24 7.22 -1.94 3.72
N PRO A 25 5.96 -1.56 3.95
CA PRO A 25 4.73 -2.20 3.47
C PRO A 25 4.38 -1.87 2.01
N SER A 26 3.65 -2.78 1.34
CA SER A 26 3.14 -2.61 -0.03
C SER A 26 1.95 -1.64 -0.06
N LEU A 27 2.20 -0.36 0.15
CA LEU A 27 1.18 0.69 0.10
C LEU A 27 1.03 1.25 -1.32
N LEU A 28 -0.19 1.57 -1.69
CA LEU A 28 -0.53 2.20 -2.96
C LEU A 28 -1.36 3.46 -2.75
N ARG A 29 -1.32 4.34 -3.75
CA ARG A 29 -2.23 5.48 -3.83
C ARG A 29 -3.67 4.98 -3.80
N GLY A 30 -4.49 5.59 -2.95
CA GLY A 30 -5.89 5.20 -2.76
C GLY A 30 -6.11 4.20 -1.63
N ASP A 31 -5.06 3.64 -1.03
CA ASP A 31 -5.23 2.82 0.18
C ASP A 31 -5.78 3.67 1.33
N ARG A 32 -6.57 3.02 2.19
CA ARG A 32 -7.20 3.67 3.34
C ARG A 32 -6.26 3.63 4.52
N VAL A 33 -6.32 4.67 5.34
CA VAL A 33 -5.52 4.79 6.56
C VAL A 33 -6.46 5.16 7.69
N PHE A 34 -6.40 4.41 8.77
CA PHE A 34 -7.09 4.74 10.01
C PHE A 34 -6.11 5.37 10.98
N ILE A 35 -6.50 6.50 11.55
CA ILE A 35 -5.71 7.32 12.45
C ILE A 35 -6.48 7.45 13.76
N ARG A 36 -5.83 7.07 14.86
CA ARG A 36 -6.39 7.19 16.21
C ARG A 36 -5.45 8.01 17.08
N PRO A 37 -5.87 9.16 17.62
CA PRO A 37 -5.08 9.90 18.60
C PRO A 37 -4.81 9.04 19.84
N GLN A 38 -3.58 9.02 20.36
CA GLN A 38 -3.29 8.25 21.58
C GLN A 38 -3.95 8.85 22.82
N GLU A 39 -4.13 10.17 22.84
CA GLU A 39 -4.83 10.89 23.92
C GLU A 39 -6.33 10.63 23.94
N ASN A 40 -6.92 10.17 22.82
CA ASN A 40 -8.33 9.84 22.72
C ASN A 40 -8.55 8.55 21.93
N THR A 41 -8.73 7.44 22.66
CA THR A 41 -8.90 6.11 22.06
C THR A 41 -10.33 5.83 21.56
N THR A 42 -11.28 6.75 21.77
CA THR A 42 -12.70 6.54 21.39
C THR A 42 -13.00 6.93 19.95
N VAL A 43 -12.17 7.78 19.35
CA VAL A 43 -12.35 8.28 17.98
C VAL A 43 -11.33 7.66 17.03
N VAL A 44 -11.76 7.36 15.81
CA VAL A 44 -10.90 6.89 14.73
C VAL A 44 -11.27 7.68 13.48
N PHE A 45 -10.26 8.26 12.85
CA PHE A 45 -10.40 9.02 11.61
C PHE A 45 -9.96 8.18 10.43
N GLU A 46 -10.69 8.30 9.32
CA GLU A 46 -10.32 7.69 8.05
C GLU A 46 -9.65 8.73 7.16
N SER A 47 -8.58 8.31 6.49
CA SER A 47 -7.92 9.07 5.43
C SER A 47 -7.55 8.15 4.28
N VAL A 48 -7.08 8.75 3.19
CA VAL A 48 -6.62 8.03 2.00
C VAL A 48 -5.19 8.45 1.67
N ILE A 49 -4.38 7.51 1.17
CA ILE A 49 -3.05 7.82 0.64
C ILE A 49 -3.21 8.55 -0.68
N LYS A 50 -2.81 9.82 -0.72
CA LYS A 50 -2.85 10.66 -1.92
C LYS A 50 -1.63 10.41 -2.80
N GLU A 51 -0.45 10.45 -2.20
CA GLU A 51 0.86 10.32 -2.86
C GLU A 51 1.84 9.58 -1.95
N LEU A 52 2.85 8.93 -2.55
CA LEU A 52 3.90 8.22 -1.85
C LEU A 52 5.25 8.74 -2.35
N ASN A 53 6.17 8.98 -1.41
CA ASN A 53 7.58 9.26 -1.65
C ASN A 53 8.43 8.09 -1.12
N ASP A 54 9.76 8.22 -1.13
CA ASP A 54 10.68 7.15 -0.72
C ASP A 54 10.40 6.63 0.70
N SER A 55 10.12 7.51 1.66
CA SER A 55 9.86 7.11 3.07
C SER A 55 8.61 7.73 3.67
N HIS A 56 7.82 8.46 2.88
CA HIS A 56 6.69 9.25 3.39
C HIS A 56 5.42 8.99 2.58
N VAL A 57 4.27 9.03 3.26
CA VAL A 57 2.95 9.00 2.63
C VAL A 57 2.22 10.31 2.90
N GLN A 58 1.60 10.86 1.86
CA GLN A 58 0.74 12.02 1.98
C GLN A 58 -0.70 11.56 2.20
N LEU A 59 -1.32 12.07 3.28
CA LEU A 59 -2.69 11.74 3.67
C LEU A 59 -3.64 12.81 3.13
N SER A 60 -4.82 12.37 2.65
CA SER A 60 -5.90 13.24 2.21
C SER A 60 -7.26 12.74 2.68
N ASN A 61 -8.29 13.55 2.44
CA ASN A 61 -9.69 13.22 2.74
C ASN A 61 -9.94 12.95 4.23
N LEU A 62 -9.18 13.60 5.11
CA LEU A 62 -9.44 13.60 6.54
C LEU A 62 -10.61 14.52 6.88
N ASP A 63 -11.37 14.11 7.90
CA ASP A 63 -12.43 14.92 8.49
C ASP A 63 -11.87 16.27 8.98
N HIS A 64 -12.62 17.35 8.75
CA HIS A 64 -12.26 18.67 9.25
C HIS A 64 -12.08 18.70 10.77
N LEU A 65 -12.90 17.92 11.50
CA LEU A 65 -12.82 17.80 12.94
C LEU A 65 -11.45 17.31 13.42
N PHE A 66 -10.75 16.49 12.62
CA PHE A 66 -9.39 16.05 12.94
C PHE A 66 -8.44 17.24 13.02
N TYR A 67 -8.47 18.13 12.03
CA TYR A 67 -7.59 19.29 11.96
C TYR A 67 -7.84 20.28 13.09
N GLU A 68 -9.11 20.50 13.45
CA GLU A 68 -9.47 21.49 14.47
C GLU A 68 -9.20 21.02 15.90
N ASN A 69 -9.51 19.75 16.20
CA ASN A 69 -9.62 19.29 17.59
C ASN A 69 -8.62 18.20 17.99
N TYR A 70 -7.98 17.53 17.02
CA TYR A 70 -7.17 16.34 17.30
C TYR A 70 -5.76 16.40 16.70
N TYR A 71 -5.51 17.31 15.76
CA TYR A 71 -4.21 17.50 15.16
C TYR A 71 -3.32 18.40 16.04
N SER A 72 -2.14 17.89 16.38
CA SER A 72 -1.06 18.66 17.00
C SER A 72 0.28 18.06 16.55
N GLY A 73 1.26 18.91 16.22
CA GLY A 73 2.56 18.46 15.70
C GLY A 73 3.37 17.61 16.69
N ASP A 74 3.06 17.71 17.99
CA ASP A 74 3.69 16.91 19.03
C ASP A 74 2.85 15.73 19.52
N ALA A 75 1.59 15.64 19.08
CA ALA A 75 0.72 14.52 19.45
C ALA A 75 1.13 13.23 18.74
N LEU A 76 0.83 12.12 19.41
CA LEU A 76 1.11 10.78 18.93
C LEU A 76 -0.17 10.10 18.45
N TYR A 77 -0.07 9.38 17.34
CA TYR A 77 -1.17 8.71 16.69
C TYR A 77 -0.88 7.23 16.49
N ASP A 78 -1.89 6.39 16.67
CA ASP A 78 -1.86 5.01 16.21
C ASP A 78 -2.42 4.95 14.79
N VAL A 79 -1.62 4.42 13.87
CA VAL A 79 -1.94 4.39 12.44
C VAL A 79 -2.07 2.95 11.97
N ARG A 80 -3.16 2.66 11.26
CA ARG A 80 -3.40 1.38 10.61
C ARG A 80 -3.67 1.59 9.12
N PHE A 81 -2.84 0.98 8.28
CA PHE A 81 -3.08 0.93 6.84
C PHE A 81 -4.05 -0.20 6.51
N LEU A 82 -4.98 0.07 5.60
CA LEU A 82 -5.88 -0.90 5.01
C LEU A 82 -5.59 -0.96 3.51
N MET A 83 -4.93 -2.04 3.11
CA MET A 83 -4.65 -2.31 1.70
C MET A 83 -5.95 -2.50 0.93
N SER A 84 -6.06 -1.81 -0.21
CA SER A 84 -7.18 -1.98 -1.11
C SER A 84 -7.28 -3.43 -1.59
N ARG A 85 -8.49 -3.99 -1.57
CA ARG A 85 -8.77 -5.32 -2.13
C ARG A 85 -8.85 -5.31 -3.65
N VAL A 86 -9.01 -4.13 -4.25
CA VAL A 86 -9.26 -3.97 -5.69
C VAL A 86 -8.14 -4.59 -6.55
N PRO A 87 -6.83 -4.38 -6.28
CA PRO A 87 -5.79 -5.00 -7.09
C PRO A 87 -5.87 -6.54 -7.05
N LEU A 88 -6.13 -7.11 -5.87
CA LEU A 88 -6.25 -8.55 -5.70
C LEU A 88 -7.48 -9.08 -6.44
N GLU A 89 -8.64 -8.45 -6.26
CA GLU A 89 -9.89 -8.82 -6.93
C GLU A 89 -9.76 -8.76 -8.46
N ARG A 90 -9.09 -7.72 -8.99
CA ARG A 90 -8.84 -7.60 -10.43
C ARG A 90 -7.88 -8.67 -10.95
N MET A 91 -6.86 -9.05 -10.17
CA MET A 91 -5.99 -10.18 -10.54
C MET A 91 -6.78 -11.50 -10.61
N HIS A 92 -7.63 -11.77 -9.62
CA HIS A 92 -8.49 -12.96 -9.63
C HIS A 92 -9.49 -12.94 -10.78
N GLU A 93 -10.12 -11.79 -11.05
CA GLU A 93 -11.04 -11.61 -12.17
C GLU A 93 -10.35 -11.84 -13.51
N ALA A 94 -9.14 -11.31 -13.70
CA ALA A 94 -8.35 -11.52 -14.91
C ALA A 94 -8.10 -13.02 -15.15
N VAL A 95 -7.61 -13.76 -14.15
CA VAL A 95 -7.39 -15.21 -14.27
C VAL A 95 -8.69 -15.95 -14.60
N ASN A 96 -9.80 -15.61 -13.91
CA ASN A 96 -11.10 -16.22 -14.18
C ASN A 96 -11.61 -15.93 -15.59
N SER A 97 -11.41 -14.71 -16.10
CA SER A 97 -11.83 -14.30 -17.44
C SER A 97 -11.09 -15.11 -18.52
N VAL A 98 -9.79 -15.34 -18.33
CA VAL A 98 -8.95 -16.16 -19.21
C VAL A 98 -9.44 -17.61 -19.26
N PHE A 99 -9.75 -18.17 -18.10
CA PHE A 99 -10.28 -19.53 -18.02
C PHE A 99 -11.65 -19.65 -18.70
N ARG A 100 -12.57 -18.71 -18.43
CA ARG A 100 -13.92 -18.69 -19.03
C ARG A 100 -13.90 -18.52 -20.55
N SER A 101 -12.97 -17.71 -21.06
CA SER A 101 -12.81 -17.47 -22.49
C SER A 101 -11.96 -18.53 -23.21
N LYS A 102 -11.43 -19.53 -22.49
CA LYS A 102 -10.57 -20.60 -23.02
C LYS A 102 -9.34 -20.05 -23.76
N GLN A 103 -8.71 -19.03 -23.19
CA GLN A 103 -7.52 -18.36 -23.75
C GLN A 103 -6.25 -18.65 -22.95
N ASP A 104 -6.25 -19.71 -22.14
CA ASP A 104 -5.12 -20.17 -21.35
C ASP A 104 -3.85 -20.34 -22.19
N CYS A 105 -3.97 -20.89 -23.40
CA CYS A 105 -2.85 -21.09 -24.33
C CYS A 105 -2.18 -19.80 -24.82
N ARG A 106 -2.82 -18.63 -24.67
CA ARG A 106 -2.26 -17.33 -25.07
C ARG A 106 -1.50 -16.63 -23.95
N ILE A 107 -1.82 -16.95 -22.69
CA ILE A 107 -1.33 -16.22 -21.52
C ILE A 107 -0.36 -17.07 -20.72
N PHE A 108 -0.58 -18.38 -20.69
CA PHE A 108 0.33 -19.34 -20.08
C PHE A 108 1.03 -20.12 -21.19
N PRO A 109 2.32 -19.85 -21.44
CA PRO A 109 3.05 -20.57 -22.48
C PRO A 109 3.08 -22.06 -22.16
N ALA A 110 2.78 -22.89 -23.16
CA ALA A 110 2.97 -24.32 -23.03
C ALA A 110 4.47 -24.62 -22.83
N PRO A 111 4.81 -25.64 -22.03
CA PRO A 111 6.19 -26.09 -21.90
C PRO A 111 6.76 -26.38 -23.29
N THR A 112 7.93 -25.81 -23.59
CA THR A 112 8.59 -26.07 -24.86
C THR A 112 9.02 -27.53 -24.91
N ALA A 113 8.62 -28.26 -25.95
CA ALA A 113 9.01 -29.66 -26.13
C ALA A 113 10.54 -29.84 -26.26
N LYS A 114 11.22 -28.81 -26.78
CA LYS A 114 12.68 -28.77 -26.93
C LYS A 114 13.35 -28.52 -25.57
N LYS A 115 13.81 -29.58 -24.93
CA LYS A 115 14.70 -29.50 -23.76
C LYS A 115 16.13 -29.22 -24.24
N MET A 116 16.70 -28.09 -23.83
CA MET A 116 18.12 -27.78 -24.03
C MET A 116 18.90 -28.25 -22.81
N TYR A 117 19.82 -29.19 -23.01
CA TYR A 117 20.72 -29.61 -21.94
C TYR A 117 21.82 -28.54 -21.80
N LEU A 118 21.83 -27.86 -20.65
CA LEU A 118 22.91 -26.95 -20.30
C LEU A 118 24.16 -27.77 -20.03
N LYS A 119 25.28 -27.41 -20.66
CA LYS A 119 26.57 -27.98 -20.31
C LYS A 119 27.05 -27.30 -19.03
N PRO A 120 27.49 -28.06 -18.01
CA PRO A 120 28.10 -27.46 -16.82
C PRO A 120 29.34 -26.66 -17.24
N ILE A 121 29.52 -25.49 -16.63
CA ILE A 121 30.74 -24.69 -16.81
C ILE A 121 31.86 -25.45 -16.09
N THR A 122 32.81 -25.98 -16.85
CA THR A 122 33.88 -26.83 -16.32
C THR A 122 35.17 -26.08 -16.02
N GLU A 123 35.31 -24.85 -16.50
CA GLU A 123 36.50 -24.01 -16.24
C GLU A 123 36.05 -22.60 -15.85
N PHE A 124 36.60 -22.14 -14.72
CA PHE A 124 36.56 -20.76 -14.24
C PHE A 124 37.96 -20.18 -14.32
#